data_AF-A0A6J7F6R8-F1
#
_entry.id   AF-A0A6J7F6R8-F1
#
_cell.length_a   1.000
_cell.length_b   1.000
_cell.length_c   1.000
_cell.angle_alpha   90.00
_cell.angle_beta   90.00
_cell.angle_gamma   90.00
#
_symmetry.space_group_name_H-M   'P 1'
#
loop_
_entity.id
_entity.type
_entity.pdbx_description
1 polymer ?
#
loop_
_entity_poly.entity_id
_entity_poly.type
_entity_poly.pdbx_seq_one_letter_code
_entity_poly.pdbx_strand_id
1 'polypeptide(L)'
;MVQRGALLVCASTGADLAEHARAQLEAIVAAPAVDRAERPETVVNWGVQWFCPADGHALTEESGALVCGECGRSVAGGLVYELIEFNAH
;
A
#
# COMPACT_ATOMS: atom_id res chain seq x y z
N MET A 1 3.44 -7.40 -8.40
CA MET A 1 2.09 -7.64 -8.96
C MET A 1 2.17 -7.56 -10.47
N VAL A 2 1.34 -8.29 -11.20
CA VAL A 2 1.28 -8.30 -12.66
C VAL A 2 -0.19 -8.24 -13.09
N GLN A 3 -0.49 -7.41 -14.08
CA GLN A 3 -1.83 -7.34 -14.65
C GLN A 3 -2.06 -8.52 -15.60
N ARG A 4 -3.14 -9.29 -15.39
CA ARG A 4 -3.58 -10.38 -16.26
C ARG A 4 -5.03 -10.13 -16.68
N GLY A 5 -5.20 -9.51 -17.84
CA GLY A 5 -6.51 -9.04 -18.30
C GLY A 5 -7.06 -7.96 -17.35
N ALA A 6 -8.19 -8.25 -16.72
CA ALA A 6 -8.82 -7.36 -15.74
C ALA A 6 -8.34 -7.58 -14.29
N LEU A 7 -7.52 -8.60 -14.04
CA LEU A 7 -7.08 -8.99 -12.70
C LEU A 7 -5.69 -8.43 -12.38
N LEU A 8 -5.52 -8.01 -11.13
CA LEU A 8 -4.21 -7.68 -10.56
C LEU A 8 -3.75 -8.88 -9.74
N VAL A 9 -2.67 -9.54 -10.19
CA VAL A 9 -2.26 -10.84 -9.63
C VAL A 9 -0.91 -10.71 -8.94
N CYS A 10 -0.75 -11.35 -7.79
CA CYS A 10 0.56 -11.52 -7.16
C CYS A 10 1.43 -12.45 -8.00
N ALA A 11 2.62 -11.99 -8.41
CA ALA A 11 3.49 -12.78 -9.29
C ALA A 11 4.09 -14.01 -8.60
N SER A 12 4.25 -13.98 -7.27
CA SER A 12 4.85 -15.07 -6.51
C SER A 12 3.87 -16.18 -6.16
N THR A 13 2.62 -15.82 -5.81
CA THR A 13 1.60 -16.79 -5.35
C THR A 13 0.53 -17.08 -6.40
N GLY A 14 0.36 -16.21 -7.40
CA GLY A 14 -0.76 -16.28 -8.33
C GLY A 14 -2.10 -15.86 -7.73
N ALA A 15 -2.12 -15.34 -6.51
CA ALA A 15 -3.33 -14.86 -5.85
C ALA A 15 -3.86 -13.59 -6.54
N ASP A 16 -5.18 -13.55 -6.74
CA ASP A 16 -5.89 -12.38 -7.24
C ASP A 16 -6.10 -11.37 -6.11
N LEU A 17 -5.81 -10.11 -6.40
CA LEU A 17 -6.10 -9.03 -5.46
C LEU A 17 -7.60 -8.75 -5.46
N ALA A 18 -8.21 -8.68 -4.26
CA ALA A 18 -9.61 -8.29 -4.10
C ALA A 18 -9.88 -6.92 -4.76
N GLU A 19 -11.05 -6.79 -5.38
CA GLU A 19 -11.44 -5.56 -6.12
C GLU A 19 -11.37 -4.31 -5.24
N HIS A 20 -11.75 -4.43 -3.97
CA HIS A 20 -11.67 -3.34 -3.00
C HIS A 20 -10.23 -2.86 -2.78
N ALA A 21 -9.31 -3.78 -2.50
CA ALA A 21 -7.90 -3.45 -2.31
C ALA A 21 -7.27 -2.85 -3.59
N ARG A 22 -7.65 -3.37 -4.77
CA ARG A 22 -7.23 -2.78 -6.06
C ARG A 22 -7.69 -1.33 -6.17
N ALA A 23 -8.97 -1.05 -5.91
CA ALA A 23 -9.51 0.31 -6.01
C ALA A 23 -8.82 1.27 -5.03
N GLN A 24 -8.49 0.82 -3.82
CA GLN A 24 -7.74 1.64 -2.87
C GLN A 24 -6.30 1.93 -3.34
N LEU A 25 -5.60 0.94 -3.93
CA LEU A 25 -4.26 1.15 -4.50
C LEU A 25 -4.30 2.13 -5.67
N GLU A 26 -5.28 2.00 -6.57
CA GLU A 26 -5.48 2.92 -7.69
C GLU A 26 -5.78 4.35 -7.19
N ALA A 27 -6.58 4.48 -6.13
CA ALA A 27 -6.86 5.76 -5.50
C ALA A 27 -5.58 6.40 -4.91
N ILE A 28 -4.68 5.62 -4.32
CA ILE A 28 -3.39 6.12 -3.82
C ILE A 28 -2.53 6.65 -4.97
N VAL A 29 -2.48 5.92 -6.10
CA VAL A 29 -1.72 6.35 -7.29
C VAL A 29 -2.31 7.65 -7.85
N ALA A 30 -3.64 7.75 -7.93
CA ALA A 30 -4.35 8.91 -8.45
C ALA A 30 -4.35 10.13 -7.50
N ALA A 31 -4.15 9.92 -6.19
CA ALA A 31 -4.16 11.00 -5.21
C ALA A 31 -2.95 11.94 -5.38
N PRO A 32 -3.14 13.27 -5.19
CA PRO A 32 -2.03 14.20 -5.07
C PRO A 32 -1.20 13.87 -3.83
N ALA A 33 0.11 14.12 -3.89
CA ALA A 33 0.99 14.01 -2.74
C ALA A 33 0.44 14.90 -1.60
N VAL A 34 0.29 14.32 -0.41
CA VAL A 34 -0.32 15.03 0.73
C VAL A 34 0.80 15.64 1.56
N ASP A 35 0.62 16.89 1.98
CA ASP A 35 1.54 17.57 2.87
C ASP A 35 1.54 16.92 4.26
N ARG A 36 2.72 16.84 4.88
CA ARG A 36 3.06 15.90 5.97
C ARG A 36 2.44 16.22 7.34
N ALA A 37 1.63 17.27 7.43
CA ALA A 37 1.14 17.81 8.69
C ALA A 37 -0.15 17.11 9.14
N GLU A 38 -0.21 16.72 10.40
CA GLU A 38 -1.37 16.18 11.12
C GLU A 38 -1.72 14.71 10.85
N ARG A 39 -0.98 13.78 11.48
CA ARG A 39 -1.47 12.41 11.68
C ARG A 39 -1.28 11.91 13.12
N PRO A 40 -2.32 11.30 13.72
CA PRO A 40 -2.26 10.74 15.07
C PRO A 40 -1.29 9.55 15.15
N GLU A 41 -0.55 9.47 16.26
CA GLU A 41 0.50 8.48 16.48
C GLU A 41 -0.08 7.09 16.81
N THR A 42 -0.07 6.19 15.83
CA THR A 42 -0.14 4.75 16.07
C THR A 42 1.12 4.11 15.50
N VAL A 43 1.80 3.25 16.25
CA VAL A 43 2.95 2.50 15.71
C VAL A 43 2.46 1.09 15.44
N VAL A 44 2.46 0.68 14.18
CA VAL A 44 2.06 -0.64 13.71
C VAL A 44 3.21 -1.25 12.92
N ASN A 45 4.04 -2.03 13.61
CA ASN A 45 5.20 -2.67 13.01
C ASN A 45 4.76 -3.84 12.10
N TRP A 46 4.62 -3.57 10.80
CA TRP A 46 4.13 -4.54 9.81
C TRP A 46 5.13 -5.64 9.43
N GLY A 47 6.34 -5.65 10.00
CA GLY A 47 7.27 -6.79 9.96
C GLY A 47 7.90 -7.13 8.60
N VAL A 48 7.57 -6.41 7.52
CA VAL A 48 8.11 -6.60 6.16
C VAL A 48 8.43 -5.27 5.50
N GLN A 49 9.32 -5.28 4.51
CA GLN A 49 9.63 -4.08 3.72
C GLN A 49 8.50 -3.79 2.73
N TRP A 50 7.90 -2.61 2.83
CA TRP A 50 6.83 -2.15 1.96
C TRP A 50 7.35 -1.22 0.86
N PHE A 51 6.66 -1.21 -0.28
CA PHE A 51 7.01 -0.39 -1.43
C PHE A 51 5.83 0.45 -1.89
N CYS A 52 6.12 1.66 -2.34
CA CYS A 52 5.14 2.61 -2.84
C CYS A 52 4.45 2.05 -4.10
N PRO A 53 3.10 2.00 -4.13
CA PRO A 53 2.38 1.54 -5.32
C PRO A 53 2.61 2.42 -6.56
N ALA A 54 2.97 3.70 -6.37
CA ALA A 54 3.11 4.65 -7.47
C ALA A 54 4.49 4.64 -8.11
N ASP A 55 5.56 4.50 -7.32
CA ASP A 55 6.94 4.66 -7.79
C ASP A 55 7.89 3.52 -7.40
N GLY A 56 7.43 2.55 -6.60
CA GLY A 56 8.22 1.39 -6.20
C GLY A 56 9.31 1.64 -5.15
N HIS A 57 9.44 2.85 -4.58
CA HIS A 57 10.41 3.11 -3.52
C HIS A 57 9.97 2.55 -2.17
N ALA A 58 10.93 2.28 -1.30
CA ALA A 58 10.64 1.79 0.05
C ALA A 58 9.78 2.80 0.82
N LEU A 59 8.74 2.30 1.48
CA LEU A 59 7.91 3.12 2.37
C LEU A 59 8.49 3.10 3.79
N THR A 60 8.39 4.22 4.48
CA THR A 60 8.70 4.36 5.90
C THR A 60 7.42 4.38 6.71
N GLU A 61 7.44 3.74 7.86
CA GLU A 61 6.30 3.80 8.78
C GLU A 61 6.31 5.13 9.53
N GLU A 62 5.24 5.91 9.38
CA GLU A 62 5.06 7.21 10.01
C GLU A 62 3.62 7.30 10.52
N SER A 63 3.46 7.40 11.85
CA SER A 63 2.14 7.57 12.49
C SER A 63 1.09 6.56 12.02
N GLY A 64 1.46 5.29 11.88
CA GLY A 64 0.54 4.18 11.62
C GLY A 64 0.13 4.04 10.16
N ALA A 65 0.76 4.84 9.30
CA ALA A 65 0.68 4.75 7.85
C ALA A 65 2.07 4.48 7.27
N LEU A 66 2.11 3.92 6.06
CA LEU A 66 3.34 3.77 5.29
C LEU A 66 3.45 4.95 4.33
N VAL A 67 4.51 5.74 4.44
CA VAL A 67 4.72 6.96 3.66
C VAL A 67 5.90 6.79 2.72
N CYS A 68 5.74 7.27 1.48
CA CYS A 68 6.81 7.31 0.51
C CYS A 68 7.63 8.59 0.69
N GLY A 69 8.91 8.47 0.98
CA GLY A 69 9.81 9.63 1.09
C GLY A 69 10.05 10.37 -0.23
N GLU A 70 9.81 9.71 -1.37
CA GLU A 70 10.05 10.27 -2.71
C GLU A 70 8.83 11.03 -3.24
N CYS A 71 7.65 10.39 -3.25
CA CYS A 71 6.44 11.02 -3.78
C CYS A 71 5.46 11.53 -2.73
N GLY A 72 5.75 11.37 -1.44
CA GLY A 72 4.92 11.86 -0.33
C GLY A 72 3.56 11.16 -0.16
N ARG A 73 3.28 10.11 -0.95
CA ARG A 73 2.02 9.35 -0.83
C ARG A 73 2.04 8.47 0.41
N SER A 74 0.85 8.27 0.96
CA SER A 74 0.67 7.42 2.14
C SER A 74 -0.29 6.26 1.86
N VAL A 75 0.07 5.08 2.33
CA VAL A 75 -0.78 3.90 2.40
C VAL A 75 -1.32 3.79 3.82
N ALA A 76 -2.64 3.81 3.99
CA ALA A 76 -3.28 3.71 5.30
C ALA A 76 -3.14 2.29 5.88
N GLY A 77 -2.96 2.18 7.20
CA GLY A 77 -2.79 0.89 7.88
C GLY A 77 -3.93 -0.12 7.67
N GLY A 78 -5.16 0.34 7.42
CA GLY A 78 -6.29 -0.55 7.08
C GLY A 78 -6.08 -1.32 5.77
N LEU A 79 -5.57 -0.66 4.73
CA LEU A 79 -5.21 -1.33 3.48
C LEU A 79 -4.06 -2.31 3.68
N VAL A 80 -3.09 -1.96 4.53
CA VAL A 80 -1.96 -2.84 4.85
C VAL A 80 -2.45 -4.13 5.52
N TYR A 81 -3.40 -4.01 6.46
CA TYR A 81 -4.03 -5.17 7.10
C TYR A 81 -4.76 -6.05 6.08
N GLU A 82 -5.59 -5.46 5.21
CA GLU A 82 -6.28 -6.20 4.14
C GLU A 82 -5.30 -6.91 3.20
N LEU A 83 -4.19 -6.25 2.84
CA LEU A 83 -3.17 -6.84 1.99
C LEU A 83 -2.53 -8.06 2.66
N ILE A 84 -2.22 -7.99 3.96
CA ILE A 84 -1.63 -9.11 4.71
C ILE A 84 -2.65 -10.24 4.92
N GLU A 85 -3.87 -9.92 5.35
CA GLU A 85 -4.88 -10.92 5.71
C GLU A 85 -5.39 -11.68 4.48
N PHE A 86 -5.63 -10.97 3.37
CA PHE A 86 -6.14 -11.57 2.13
C PHE A 86 -5.03 -12.03 1.17
N ASN A 87 -3.75 -11.77 1.48
CA ASN A 87 -2.61 -12.32 0.75
C ASN A 87 -1.55 -12.87 1.71
N ALA A 88 -1.97 -13.64 2.71
CA ALA A 88 -1.06 -14.37 3.57
C ALA A 88 -0.17 -15.28 2.69
N HIS A 89 1.15 -15.04 2.75
CA HIS A 89 2.17 -15.78 2.01
C HIS A 89 2.36 -17.20 2.55
#